data_AF-A0A1Y0HNR7-F1
#
_entry.id   AF-A0A1Y0HNR7-F1
#
_cell.length_a   1.000
_cell.length_b   1.000
_cell.length_c   1.000
_cell.angle_alpha   90.00
_cell.angle_beta   90.00
_cell.angle_gamma   90.00
#
_symmetry.space_group_name_H-M   'P 1'
#
loop_
_entity.id
_entity.type
_entity.pdbx_description
1 polymer ?
#
loop_
_entity_poly.entity_id
_entity_poly.type
_entity_poly.pdbx_seq_one_letter_code
_entity_poly.pdbx_strand_id
1 'polypeptide(L)'
;MSRMKHLLEPKTIEKIISLNGYIEINNLRQLNLLDAKALSTKMNDYNLPTFSESDIYNLWCLGFINADAIYSKTSINLPDIEYIGNNYYDSKVYIDRRKPVVLEKYLSAFQNIPKYNESMKLYFHPYRCFVLYELAIKFFNSAAVPSYLMQNAEGYAQVIQWHLERFEKSMQNSISKDILSYFNTLVSLSTIIEPITHRIVYENISINYPHSFEQITLELEKLRNQTIELLQEIGEDRLVYYKNEFCQTAASLDSNNNLHLLIRLMRNNIRSHLKGQIAAAMQFKEASEGFRRIMEFMYEKEFPEEDACGYTTVNQQHKIKIYGHTRILDGNKKISNLFIRNLGLDFGIKINVYVEGETEFGAVKFVFNNENRVAVINLRGSFVEAKGKGLAFRESLRKDIDMQIYSFVVLDADKEDNLRVVKKAAENEDFFGEFLISNPDFEYGNLSTNELCQIVSTNDITKETLLEKTTECNSADDFFKVLYQLNSDFRSTYKKGEAWGATLAKYLLECYGDNDEKPFVHLVKTIYRTLNSNSYKYDFESLKTDSITGRLTNKSK
;
A
#
# COMPACT_ATOMS: atom_id res chain seq x y z
N MET A 1 -21.37 12.15 22.91
CA MET A 1 -22.20 13.24 22.35
C MET A 1 -22.09 13.42 20.82
N SER A 2 -21.15 12.77 20.10
CA SER A 2 -21.00 12.94 18.63
C SER A 2 -22.01 12.13 17.77
N ARG A 3 -22.10 10.80 17.96
CA ARG A 3 -22.89 9.87 17.11
C ARG A 3 -24.39 10.17 17.01
N MET A 4 -25.00 10.69 18.09
CA MET A 4 -26.45 10.94 18.13
C MET A 4 -26.91 11.99 17.10
N LYS A 5 -26.02 12.91 16.68
CA LYS A 5 -26.31 13.90 15.63
C LYS A 5 -26.44 13.28 14.23
N HIS A 6 -25.97 12.04 14.09
CA HIS A 6 -25.89 11.30 12.84
C HIS A 6 -26.88 10.12 12.83
N LEU A 7 -27.90 10.11 13.69
CA LEU A 7 -29.02 9.17 13.54
C LEU A 7 -29.84 9.57 12.30
N LEU A 8 -30.29 8.56 11.56
CA LEU A 8 -31.15 8.76 10.40
C LEU A 8 -32.61 8.76 10.81
N GLU A 9 -33.42 9.51 10.07
CA GLU A 9 -34.86 9.52 10.25
C GLU A 9 -35.46 8.15 9.91
N PRO A 10 -36.53 7.71 10.58
CA PRO A 10 -37.16 6.41 10.33
C PRO A 10 -37.50 6.17 8.86
N LYS A 11 -37.98 7.20 8.15
CA LYS A 11 -38.32 7.12 6.72
C LYS A 11 -37.09 6.78 5.86
N THR A 12 -35.92 7.32 6.19
CA THR A 12 -34.66 7.04 5.49
C THR A 12 -34.22 5.60 5.76
N ILE A 13 -34.39 5.11 6.99
CA ILE A 13 -34.09 3.71 7.34
C ILE A 13 -34.97 2.73 6.56
N GLU A 14 -36.27 3.01 6.43
CA GLU A 14 -37.18 2.17 5.63
C GLU A 14 -36.77 2.11 4.15
N LYS A 15 -36.27 3.22 3.58
CA LYS A 15 -35.73 3.24 2.22
C LYS A 15 -34.49 2.35 2.09
N ILE A 16 -33.57 2.39 3.07
CA ILE A 16 -32.38 1.53 3.09
C ILE A 16 -32.80 0.05 3.09
N ILE A 17 -33.74 -0.32 3.96
CA ILE A 17 -34.23 -1.71 4.07
C ILE A 17 -34.92 -2.14 2.77
N SER A 18 -35.71 -1.25 2.15
CA SER A 18 -36.38 -1.52 0.87
C SER A 18 -35.39 -1.76 -0.26
N LEU A 19 -34.33 -0.95 -0.36
CA LEU A 19 -33.26 -1.15 -1.35
C LEU A 19 -32.49 -2.45 -1.09
N ASN A 20 -32.27 -2.79 0.18
CA ASN A 20 -31.65 -4.06 0.53
C ASN A 20 -32.51 -5.27 0.09
N GLY A 21 -33.83 -5.18 0.21
CA GLY A 21 -34.76 -6.17 -0.34
C GLY A 21 -34.75 -6.23 -1.87
N TYR A 22 -34.66 -5.07 -2.54
CA TYR A 22 -34.52 -4.99 -4.00
C TYR A 22 -33.27 -5.72 -4.50
N ILE A 23 -32.11 -5.49 -3.85
CA ILE A 23 -30.85 -6.17 -4.17
C ILE A 23 -31.02 -7.70 -4.10
N GLU A 24 -31.75 -8.17 -3.10
CA GLU A 24 -31.93 -9.59 -2.85
C GLU A 24 -32.84 -10.26 -3.89
N ILE A 25 -34.02 -9.68 -4.14
CA ILE A 25 -34.98 -10.22 -5.13
C ILE A 25 -34.39 -10.20 -6.55
N ASN A 26 -33.63 -9.17 -6.88
CA ASN A 26 -32.99 -9.04 -8.20
C ASN A 26 -31.60 -9.69 -8.25
N ASN A 27 -31.21 -10.49 -7.26
CA ASN A 27 -29.95 -11.24 -7.25
C ASN A 27 -28.69 -10.38 -7.58
N LEU A 28 -28.67 -9.15 -7.09
CA LEU A 28 -27.63 -8.15 -7.39
C LEU A 28 -26.44 -8.19 -6.43
N ARG A 29 -26.48 -9.05 -5.41
CA ARG A 29 -25.40 -9.23 -4.42
C ARG A 29 -24.07 -9.55 -5.11
N GLN A 30 -23.04 -8.78 -4.78
CA GLN A 30 -21.70 -9.02 -5.29
C GLN A 30 -20.82 -9.75 -4.28
N LEU A 31 -21.02 -9.49 -2.97
CA LEU A 31 -20.54 -10.34 -1.89
C LEU A 31 -21.58 -11.37 -1.44
N ASN A 32 -21.12 -12.59 -1.18
CA ASN A 32 -21.95 -13.66 -0.64
C ASN A 32 -22.39 -13.34 0.79
N LEU A 33 -23.69 -13.47 1.05
CA LEU A 33 -24.21 -13.45 2.41
C LEU A 33 -23.76 -14.70 3.18
N LEU A 34 -23.57 -14.52 4.48
CA LEU A 34 -23.10 -15.54 5.40
C LEU A 34 -24.26 -15.97 6.28
N ASP A 35 -24.43 -17.27 6.50
CA ASP A 35 -25.29 -17.73 7.58
C ASP A 35 -24.63 -17.45 8.95
N ALA A 36 -25.37 -17.67 10.04
CA ALA A 36 -24.86 -17.43 11.40
C ALA A 36 -23.56 -18.21 11.69
N LYS A 37 -23.45 -19.45 11.19
CA LYS A 37 -22.25 -20.28 11.36
C LYS A 37 -21.05 -19.69 10.62
N ALA A 38 -21.23 -19.33 9.35
CA ALA A 38 -20.18 -18.73 8.52
C ALA A 38 -19.77 -17.35 9.05
N LEU A 39 -20.70 -16.55 9.58
CA LEU A 39 -20.38 -15.29 10.23
C LEU A 39 -19.55 -15.50 11.51
N SER A 40 -19.92 -16.49 12.35
CA SER A 40 -19.12 -16.92 13.51
C SER A 40 -17.71 -17.34 13.09
N THR A 41 -17.57 -18.20 12.08
CA THR A 41 -16.26 -18.62 11.55
C THR A 41 -15.45 -17.43 11.07
N LYS A 42 -16.08 -16.48 10.38
CA LYS A 42 -15.42 -15.28 9.89
C LYS A 42 -14.92 -14.36 11.02
N MET A 43 -15.70 -14.20 12.09
CA MET A 43 -15.25 -13.48 13.30
C MET A 43 -14.00 -14.13 13.90
N ASN A 44 -13.97 -15.46 13.98
CA ASN A 44 -12.82 -16.21 14.47
C ASN A 44 -11.60 -16.08 13.54
N ASP A 45 -11.80 -16.20 12.22
CA ASP A 45 -10.74 -16.01 11.23
C ASP A 45 -10.13 -14.60 11.31
N TYR A 46 -10.92 -13.60 11.70
CA TYR A 46 -10.46 -12.24 11.94
C TYR A 46 -9.86 -11.98 13.32
N ASN A 47 -9.82 -12.98 14.20
CA ASN A 47 -9.40 -12.81 15.59
C ASN A 47 -10.14 -11.65 16.30
N LEU A 48 -11.44 -11.54 16.01
CA LEU A 48 -12.37 -10.64 16.70
C LEU A 48 -13.00 -11.38 17.89
N PRO A 49 -13.67 -10.67 18.83
CA PRO A 49 -14.42 -11.30 19.89
C PRO A 49 -15.39 -12.36 19.35
N THR A 50 -15.33 -13.56 19.94
CA THR A 50 -15.96 -14.75 19.37
C THR A 50 -17.42 -14.84 19.78
N PHE A 51 -18.30 -15.06 18.80
CA PHE A 51 -19.72 -15.35 18.98
C PHE A 51 -20.02 -16.68 18.32
N SER A 52 -20.63 -17.61 19.04
CA SER A 52 -21.11 -18.87 18.44
C SER A 52 -22.29 -18.64 17.51
N GLU A 53 -22.63 -19.64 16.70
CA GLU A 53 -23.84 -19.63 15.87
C GLU A 53 -25.11 -19.33 16.69
N SER A 54 -25.23 -19.96 17.87
CA SER A 54 -26.34 -19.69 18.80
C SER A 54 -26.33 -18.28 19.37
N ASP A 55 -25.15 -17.70 19.64
CA ASP A 55 -25.06 -16.33 20.14
C ASP A 55 -25.55 -15.34 19.08
N ILE A 56 -25.16 -15.53 17.82
CA ILE A 56 -25.61 -14.67 16.71
C ILE A 56 -27.12 -14.78 16.52
N TYR A 57 -27.68 -15.99 16.59
CA TYR A 57 -29.13 -16.18 16.53
C TYR A 57 -29.85 -15.50 17.71
N ASN A 58 -29.32 -15.63 18.93
CA ASN A 58 -29.90 -15.01 20.12
C ASN A 58 -29.86 -13.48 20.03
N LEU A 59 -28.73 -12.91 19.59
CA LEU A 59 -28.59 -11.48 19.33
C LEU A 59 -29.57 -11.00 18.26
N TRP A 60 -29.79 -11.81 17.21
CA TRP A 60 -30.80 -11.53 16.20
C TRP A 60 -32.21 -11.57 16.79
N CYS A 61 -32.58 -12.57 17.59
CA CYS A 61 -33.89 -12.64 18.26
C CYS A 61 -34.17 -11.42 19.13
N LEU A 62 -33.14 -10.88 19.79
CA LEU A 62 -33.24 -9.68 20.63
C LEU A 62 -33.16 -8.35 19.85
N GLY A 63 -32.94 -8.41 18.53
CA GLY A 63 -32.86 -7.23 17.66
C GLY A 63 -31.55 -6.45 17.79
N PHE A 64 -30.47 -7.07 18.27
CA PHE A 64 -29.16 -6.41 18.40
C PHE A 64 -28.42 -6.40 17.06
N ILE A 65 -28.71 -7.36 16.20
CA ILE A 65 -28.19 -7.48 14.84
C ILE A 65 -29.34 -7.79 13.89
N ASN A 66 -29.42 -7.06 12.78
CA ASN A 66 -30.39 -7.31 11.72
C ASN A 66 -29.83 -8.32 10.71
N ALA A 67 -30.66 -9.26 10.28
CA ALA A 67 -30.36 -10.09 9.11
C ALA A 67 -30.55 -9.27 7.82
N ASP A 68 -29.64 -9.43 6.86
CA ASP A 68 -29.73 -8.76 5.56
C ASP A 68 -30.67 -9.51 4.61
N ALA A 69 -30.88 -10.80 4.82
CA ALA A 69 -31.93 -11.58 4.19
C ALA A 69 -32.36 -12.74 5.09
N ILE A 70 -33.63 -13.14 4.99
CA ILE A 70 -34.16 -14.32 5.69
C ILE A 70 -34.84 -15.19 4.65
N TYR A 71 -34.44 -16.45 4.55
CA TYR A 71 -35.06 -17.40 3.63
C TYR A 71 -35.86 -18.44 4.39
N SER A 72 -37.03 -18.79 3.85
CA SER A 72 -37.83 -19.89 4.37
C SER A 72 -38.60 -20.61 3.27
N LYS A 73 -38.84 -21.90 3.49
CA LYS A 73 -39.75 -22.69 2.65
C LYS A 73 -41.22 -22.47 3.03
N THR A 74 -41.49 -21.96 4.23
CA THR A 74 -42.83 -21.74 4.75
C THR A 74 -43.09 -20.25 4.98
N SER A 75 -44.36 -19.89 5.17
CA SER A 75 -44.72 -18.52 5.57
C SER A 75 -44.25 -18.26 7.00
N ILE A 76 -43.46 -17.20 7.19
CA ILE A 76 -43.08 -16.71 8.51
C ILE A 76 -44.09 -15.65 8.93
N ASN A 77 -44.62 -15.77 10.15
CA ASN A 77 -45.45 -14.73 10.78
C ASN A 77 -44.75 -14.24 12.03
N LEU A 78 -43.79 -13.32 11.85
CA LEU A 78 -43.06 -12.65 12.93
C LEU A 78 -43.23 -11.14 12.78
N PRO A 79 -43.44 -10.39 13.87
CA PRO A 79 -43.49 -8.93 13.83
C PRO A 79 -42.24 -8.33 13.20
N ASP A 80 -42.42 -7.30 12.38
CA ASP A 80 -41.36 -6.56 11.69
C ASP A 80 -40.42 -7.44 10.80
N ILE A 81 -40.87 -8.62 10.41
CA ILE A 81 -40.28 -9.42 9.34
C ILE A 81 -41.23 -9.38 8.15
N GLU A 82 -40.81 -8.76 7.06
CA GLU A 82 -41.69 -8.52 5.91
C GLU A 82 -41.30 -9.42 4.73
N TYR A 83 -42.29 -10.08 4.15
CA TYR A 83 -42.13 -10.84 2.91
C TYR A 83 -41.98 -9.90 1.71
N ILE A 84 -40.93 -10.10 0.92
CA ILE A 84 -40.60 -9.27 -0.25
C ILE A 84 -40.74 -10.00 -1.58
N GLY A 85 -40.80 -11.33 -1.58
CA GLY A 85 -40.92 -12.14 -2.79
C GLY A 85 -40.29 -13.52 -2.65
N ASN A 86 -40.24 -14.26 -3.75
CA ASN A 86 -39.50 -15.52 -3.84
C ASN A 86 -38.16 -15.27 -4.52
N ASN A 87 -37.11 -15.95 -4.06
CA ASN A 87 -35.85 -15.99 -4.78
C ASN A 87 -35.91 -16.99 -5.95
N TYR A 88 -34.82 -17.06 -6.71
CA TYR A 88 -34.69 -17.98 -7.84
C TYR A 88 -34.88 -19.46 -7.48
N TYR A 89 -34.59 -19.84 -6.23
CA TYR A 89 -34.72 -21.21 -5.71
C TYR A 89 -36.10 -21.47 -5.08
N ASP A 90 -37.10 -20.65 -5.41
CA ASP A 90 -38.48 -20.70 -4.90
C ASP A 90 -38.58 -20.67 -3.36
N SER A 91 -37.55 -20.13 -2.70
CA SER A 91 -37.59 -19.85 -1.27
C SER A 91 -38.21 -18.48 -1.04
N LYS A 92 -39.11 -18.37 -0.07
CA LYS A 92 -39.67 -17.10 0.36
C LYS A 92 -38.58 -16.26 1.02
N VAL A 93 -38.43 -15.03 0.56
CA VAL A 93 -37.44 -14.07 1.06
C VAL A 93 -38.15 -13.03 1.93
N TYR A 94 -37.55 -12.73 3.07
CA TYR A 94 -38.00 -11.72 3.99
C TYR A 94 -36.87 -10.76 4.36
N ILE A 95 -37.24 -9.52 4.68
CA ILE A 95 -36.35 -8.49 5.20
C ILE A 95 -36.62 -8.24 6.69
N ASP A 96 -35.56 -7.93 7.42
CA ASP A 96 -35.60 -7.70 8.87
C ASP A 96 -35.75 -6.21 9.19
N ARG A 97 -36.97 -5.79 9.54
CA ARG A 97 -37.31 -4.41 9.94
C ARG A 97 -37.28 -4.21 11.46
N ARG A 98 -36.88 -5.24 12.23
CA ARG A 98 -36.92 -5.16 13.69
C ARG A 98 -35.97 -4.07 14.19
N LYS A 99 -36.41 -3.41 15.26
CA LYS A 99 -35.64 -2.39 16.00
C LYS A 99 -35.16 -3.00 17.30
N PRO A 100 -34.00 -2.56 17.84
CA PRO A 100 -33.58 -2.99 19.16
C PRO A 100 -34.66 -2.65 20.20
N VAL A 101 -35.04 -3.64 21.01
CA VAL A 101 -36.10 -3.50 22.02
C VAL A 101 -35.43 -3.27 23.38
N VAL A 102 -35.95 -2.31 24.15
CA VAL A 102 -35.55 -2.14 25.56
C VAL A 102 -36.34 -3.14 26.39
N LEU A 103 -35.63 -4.04 27.06
CA LEU A 103 -36.22 -5.03 27.96
C LEU A 103 -35.92 -4.66 29.41
N GLU A 104 -36.89 -4.91 30.31
CA GLU A 104 -36.68 -4.71 31.74
C GLU A 104 -35.61 -5.66 32.30
N LYS A 105 -35.54 -6.90 31.79
CA LYS A 105 -34.54 -7.91 32.19
C LYS A 105 -34.03 -8.65 30.97
N TYR A 106 -32.86 -8.27 30.47
CA TYR A 106 -32.27 -8.92 29.30
C TYR A 106 -31.83 -10.34 29.61
N LEU A 107 -31.34 -10.62 30.81
CA LEU A 107 -30.89 -11.97 31.19
C LEU A 107 -32.04 -12.98 31.16
N SER A 108 -33.20 -12.57 31.68
CA SER A 108 -34.42 -13.38 31.60
C SER A 108 -34.89 -13.54 30.15
N ALA A 109 -34.70 -12.54 29.29
CA ALA A 109 -35.02 -12.65 27.88
C ALA A 109 -34.11 -13.66 27.16
N PHE A 110 -32.80 -13.66 27.44
CA PHE A 110 -31.85 -14.65 26.90
C PHE A 110 -32.23 -16.09 27.27
N GLN A 111 -32.74 -16.33 28.48
CA GLN A 111 -33.18 -17.65 28.94
C GLN A 111 -34.47 -18.13 28.23
N ASN A 112 -35.27 -17.21 27.71
CA ASN A 112 -36.57 -17.48 27.10
C ASN A 112 -36.56 -17.35 25.57
N ILE A 113 -35.39 -17.28 24.93
CA ILE A 113 -35.29 -17.21 23.47
C ILE A 113 -35.82 -18.53 22.89
N PRO A 114 -36.73 -18.48 21.89
CA PRO A 114 -37.22 -19.67 21.21
C PRO A 114 -36.05 -20.48 20.64
N LYS A 115 -36.14 -21.81 20.70
CA LYS A 115 -35.17 -22.68 20.01
C LYS A 115 -35.11 -22.32 18.52
N TYR A 116 -33.92 -22.44 17.94
CA TYR A 116 -33.66 -22.17 16.53
C TYR A 116 -34.69 -22.85 15.64
N ASN A 117 -35.36 -22.06 14.79
CA ASN A 117 -36.33 -22.58 13.85
C ASN A 117 -35.62 -22.99 12.55
N GLU A 118 -35.39 -24.30 12.36
CA GLU A 118 -34.72 -24.85 11.18
C GLU A 118 -35.43 -24.53 9.84
N SER A 119 -36.72 -24.17 9.88
CA SER A 119 -37.46 -23.77 8.68
C SER A 119 -37.08 -22.40 8.15
N MET A 120 -36.29 -21.62 8.90
CA MET A 120 -35.82 -20.30 8.56
C MET A 120 -34.30 -20.28 8.57
N LYS A 121 -33.70 -19.62 7.57
CA LYS A 121 -32.27 -19.36 7.50
C LYS A 121 -31.99 -17.87 7.50
N LEU A 122 -31.15 -17.44 8.42
CA LEU A 122 -30.71 -16.05 8.55
C LEU A 122 -29.43 -15.84 7.75
N TYR A 123 -29.39 -14.78 6.96
CA TYR A 123 -28.25 -14.41 6.16
C TYR A 123 -27.81 -12.97 6.50
N PHE A 124 -26.50 -12.81 6.63
CA PHE A 124 -25.85 -11.59 7.08
C PHE A 124 -24.80 -11.17 6.05
N HIS A 125 -24.76 -9.89 5.72
CA HIS A 125 -23.70 -9.34 4.91
C HIS A 125 -22.38 -9.43 5.69
N PRO A 126 -21.24 -9.73 5.04
CA PRO A 126 -19.96 -9.82 5.73
C PRO A 126 -19.59 -8.59 6.56
N TYR A 127 -20.09 -7.40 6.22
CA TYR A 127 -19.87 -6.18 7.02
C TYR A 127 -20.54 -6.20 8.40
N ARG A 128 -21.45 -7.15 8.67
CA ARG A 128 -22.06 -7.36 10.00
C ARG A 128 -21.05 -7.77 11.07
N CYS A 129 -19.85 -8.23 10.69
CA CYS A 129 -18.73 -8.37 11.63
C CYS A 129 -18.43 -7.04 12.38
N PHE A 130 -18.66 -5.89 11.75
CA PHE A 130 -18.53 -4.58 12.39
C PHE A 130 -19.52 -4.41 13.55
N VAL A 131 -20.79 -4.78 13.36
CA VAL A 131 -21.83 -4.69 14.41
C VAL A 131 -21.46 -5.58 15.59
N LEU A 132 -21.07 -6.83 15.32
CA LEU A 132 -20.66 -7.78 16.36
C LEU A 132 -19.41 -7.31 17.11
N TYR A 133 -18.44 -6.74 16.41
CA TYR A 133 -17.25 -6.15 17.04
C TYR A 133 -17.60 -4.97 17.94
N GLU A 134 -18.37 -4.00 17.45
CA GLU A 134 -18.77 -2.83 18.25
C GLU A 134 -19.64 -3.24 19.45
N LEU A 135 -20.50 -4.25 19.27
CA LEU A 135 -21.28 -4.87 20.35
C LEU A 135 -20.36 -5.44 21.44
N ALA A 136 -19.39 -6.26 21.03
CA ALA A 136 -18.43 -6.88 21.93
C ALA A 136 -17.65 -5.83 22.72
N ILE A 137 -17.06 -4.85 22.04
CA ILE A 137 -16.21 -3.84 22.68
C ILE A 137 -17.01 -2.92 23.61
N LYS A 138 -18.25 -2.55 23.28
CA LYS A 138 -19.02 -1.56 24.04
C LYS A 138 -19.87 -2.14 25.15
N PHE A 139 -20.46 -3.32 24.93
CA PHE A 139 -21.45 -3.88 25.84
C PHE A 139 -20.96 -5.15 26.55
N PHE A 140 -20.13 -5.95 25.89
CA PHE A 140 -19.70 -7.25 26.44
C PHE A 140 -18.25 -7.26 26.97
N ASN A 141 -17.47 -6.20 26.73
CA ASN A 141 -16.09 -6.16 27.16
C ASN A 141 -16.00 -6.06 28.68
N SER A 142 -15.45 -7.11 29.29
CA SER A 142 -15.17 -7.15 30.72
C SER A 142 -14.07 -6.15 31.05
N ALA A 143 -14.40 -5.13 31.85
CA ALA A 143 -13.39 -4.27 32.46
C ALA A 143 -12.29 -5.13 33.12
N ALA A 144 -11.05 -4.63 33.16
CA ALA A 144 -9.93 -5.33 33.79
C ALA A 144 -10.31 -5.76 35.22
N VAL A 145 -10.42 -7.08 35.43
CA VAL A 145 -10.77 -7.65 36.72
C VAL A 145 -9.48 -7.94 37.47
N PRO A 146 -9.31 -7.47 38.72
CA PRO A 146 -8.18 -7.85 39.54
C PRO A 146 -8.06 -9.37 39.66
N SER A 147 -6.88 -9.91 39.38
CA SER A 147 -6.63 -11.35 39.32
C SER A 147 -6.98 -12.08 40.62
N TYR A 148 -6.90 -11.41 41.79
CA TYR A 148 -7.26 -12.00 43.07
C TYR A 148 -8.76 -12.31 43.21
N LEU A 149 -9.65 -11.59 42.53
CA LEU A 149 -11.10 -11.89 42.50
C LEU A 149 -11.42 -13.12 41.65
N MET A 150 -10.50 -13.50 40.76
CA MET A 150 -10.63 -14.67 39.88
C MET A 150 -10.05 -15.95 40.51
N GLN A 151 -9.42 -15.86 41.69
CA GLN A 151 -8.74 -16.99 42.35
C GLN A 151 -9.66 -17.90 43.15
N ASN A 152 -10.91 -17.49 43.42
CA ASN A 152 -11.90 -18.32 44.10
C ASN A 152 -13.28 -18.24 43.42
N ALA A 153 -14.09 -19.28 43.63
CA ALA A 153 -15.38 -19.42 42.95
C ALA A 153 -16.38 -18.30 43.33
N GLU A 154 -16.32 -17.81 44.57
CA GLU A 154 -17.21 -16.75 45.06
C GLU A 154 -16.87 -15.39 44.43
N GLY A 155 -15.59 -15.01 44.39
CA GLY A 155 -15.12 -13.80 43.73
C GLY A 155 -15.38 -13.84 42.22
N TYR A 156 -15.22 -15.00 41.58
CA TYR A 156 -15.58 -15.19 40.18
C TYR A 156 -17.09 -14.93 39.95
N ALA A 157 -17.95 -15.54 40.77
CA ALA A 157 -19.39 -15.35 40.68
C ALA A 157 -19.80 -13.87 40.89
N GLN A 158 -19.19 -13.18 41.85
CA GLN A 158 -19.42 -11.75 42.09
C GLN A 158 -19.03 -10.89 40.88
N VAL A 159 -17.90 -11.20 40.24
CA VAL A 159 -17.46 -10.48 39.04
C VAL A 159 -18.41 -10.71 37.87
N ILE A 160 -18.83 -11.95 37.63
CA ILE A 160 -19.82 -12.26 36.60
C ILE A 160 -21.12 -11.52 36.87
N GLN A 161 -21.65 -11.58 38.11
CA GLN A 161 -22.86 -10.86 38.48
C GLN A 161 -22.72 -9.35 38.25
N TRP A 162 -21.60 -8.74 38.65
CA TRP A 162 -21.33 -7.33 38.40
C TRP A 162 -21.31 -6.97 36.91
N HIS A 163 -20.70 -7.81 36.06
CA HIS A 163 -20.72 -7.61 34.61
C HIS A 163 -22.14 -7.70 34.04
N LEU A 164 -22.93 -8.67 34.49
CA LEU A 164 -24.31 -8.85 34.05
C LEU A 164 -25.20 -7.66 34.46
N GLU A 165 -25.09 -7.20 35.71
CA GLU A 165 -25.82 -6.02 36.20
C GLU A 165 -25.42 -4.74 35.44
N ARG A 166 -24.12 -4.57 35.18
CA ARG A 166 -23.62 -3.46 34.36
C ARG A 166 -24.16 -3.50 32.95
N PHE A 167 -24.17 -4.68 32.33
CA PHE A 167 -24.72 -4.89 30.99
C PHE A 167 -26.21 -4.54 30.96
N GLU A 168 -27.02 -5.08 31.88
CA GLU A 168 -28.46 -4.78 31.95
C GLU A 168 -28.72 -3.29 32.13
N LYS A 169 -28.02 -2.64 33.06
CA LYS A 169 -28.14 -1.20 33.30
C LYS A 169 -27.75 -0.38 32.06
N SER A 170 -26.72 -0.80 31.33
CA SER A 170 -26.32 -0.15 30.08
C SER A 170 -27.41 -0.30 29.01
N MET A 171 -27.97 -1.50 28.86
CA MET A 171 -28.96 -1.82 27.84
C MET A 171 -30.37 -1.28 28.12
N GLN A 172 -30.68 -0.97 29.37
CA GLN A 172 -31.90 -0.24 29.75
C GLN A 172 -31.86 1.25 29.40
N ASN A 173 -30.66 1.81 29.12
CA ASN A 173 -30.52 3.19 28.68
C ASN A 173 -31.00 3.35 27.22
N SER A 174 -31.90 4.31 26.96
CA SER A 174 -32.38 4.61 25.61
C SER A 174 -31.25 4.94 24.63
N ILE A 175 -30.17 5.55 25.11
CA ILE A 175 -28.97 5.87 24.30
C ILE A 175 -28.35 4.59 23.73
N SER A 176 -28.36 3.48 24.47
CA SER A 176 -27.79 2.21 24.01
C SER A 176 -28.59 1.64 22.85
N LYS A 177 -29.92 1.74 22.88
CA LYS A 177 -30.78 1.38 21.75
C LYS A 177 -30.45 2.21 20.51
N ASP A 178 -30.27 3.52 20.67
CA ASP A 178 -29.95 4.40 19.55
C ASP A 178 -28.58 4.07 18.96
N ILE A 179 -27.59 3.71 19.79
CA ILE A 179 -26.28 3.24 19.35
C ILE A 179 -26.38 1.92 18.56
N LEU A 180 -27.20 0.98 19.01
CA LEU A 180 -27.42 -0.30 18.30
C LEU A 180 -28.11 -0.10 16.96
N SER A 181 -29.15 0.75 16.95
CA SER A 181 -29.85 1.12 15.72
C SER A 181 -28.90 1.82 14.76
N TYR A 182 -28.04 2.70 15.27
CA TYR A 182 -27.00 3.38 14.51
C TYR A 182 -26.04 2.39 13.81
N PHE A 183 -25.47 1.41 14.53
CA PHE A 183 -24.54 0.45 13.89
C PHE A 183 -25.21 -0.42 12.84
N ASN A 184 -26.43 -0.89 13.12
CA ASN A 184 -27.18 -1.67 12.13
C ASN A 184 -27.52 -0.84 10.90
N THR A 185 -27.87 0.44 11.08
CA THR A 185 -28.17 1.36 9.97
C THR A 185 -26.92 1.66 9.15
N LEU A 186 -25.80 1.95 9.81
CA LEU A 186 -24.51 2.21 9.17
C LEU A 186 -24.08 1.04 8.29
N VAL A 187 -24.14 -0.18 8.82
CA VAL A 187 -23.79 -1.38 8.04
C VAL A 187 -24.79 -1.66 6.93
N SER A 188 -26.09 -1.45 7.16
CA SER A 188 -27.11 -1.60 6.10
C SER A 188 -26.87 -0.62 4.96
N LEU A 189 -26.42 0.59 5.26
CA LEU A 189 -26.04 1.59 4.25
C LEU A 189 -24.83 1.11 3.44
N SER A 190 -23.78 0.58 4.09
CA SER A 190 -22.65 -0.05 3.38
C SER A 190 -23.10 -1.23 2.51
N THR A 191 -24.03 -2.05 3.00
CA THR A 191 -24.57 -3.22 2.31
C THR A 191 -25.30 -2.85 1.01
N ILE A 192 -25.95 -1.68 0.93
CA ILE A 192 -26.59 -1.21 -0.32
C ILE A 192 -25.63 -0.47 -1.25
N ILE A 193 -24.53 0.08 -0.72
CA ILE A 193 -23.46 0.72 -1.50
C ILE A 193 -22.51 -0.32 -2.11
N GLU A 194 -22.36 -1.48 -1.47
CA GLU A 194 -21.42 -2.52 -1.87
C GLU A 194 -21.62 -2.98 -3.32
N PRO A 195 -22.82 -3.36 -3.80
CA PRO A 195 -22.96 -3.90 -5.15
C PRO A 195 -22.59 -2.90 -6.24
N ILE A 196 -22.88 -1.62 -6.02
CA ILE A 196 -22.66 -0.54 -7.01
C ILE A 196 -21.21 -0.03 -7.03
N THR A 197 -20.44 -0.34 -5.98
CA THR A 197 -19.02 0.02 -5.87
C THR A 197 -18.09 -1.18 -6.00
N HIS A 198 -18.62 -2.41 -5.96
CA HIS A 198 -17.87 -3.66 -5.94
C HIS A 198 -16.85 -3.77 -7.07
N ARG A 199 -17.26 -3.44 -8.31
CA ARG A 199 -16.37 -3.47 -9.48
C ARG A 199 -15.11 -2.61 -9.31
N ILE A 200 -15.24 -1.46 -8.66
CA ILE A 200 -14.13 -0.54 -8.46
C ILE A 200 -13.24 -1.02 -7.31
N VAL A 201 -13.83 -1.51 -6.22
CA VAL A 201 -13.11 -1.93 -5.00
C VAL A 201 -12.40 -3.28 -5.15
N TYR A 202 -13.03 -4.22 -5.88
CA TYR A 202 -12.58 -5.61 -6.01
C TYR A 202 -12.14 -5.99 -7.43
N GLU A 203 -12.24 -5.09 -8.40
CA GLU A 203 -11.87 -5.29 -9.82
C GLU A 203 -12.59 -6.48 -10.48
N ASN A 204 -13.77 -6.84 -9.99
CA ASN A 204 -14.54 -8.00 -10.44
C ASN A 204 -16.05 -7.69 -10.46
N ILE A 205 -16.84 -8.48 -11.19
CA ILE A 205 -18.30 -8.53 -11.08
C ILE A 205 -18.70 -9.99 -10.93
N SER A 206 -19.49 -10.28 -9.90
CA SER A 206 -20.13 -11.58 -9.70
C SER A 206 -21.38 -11.66 -10.56
N ILE A 207 -21.37 -12.54 -11.57
CA ILE A 207 -22.53 -12.80 -12.42
C ILE A 207 -23.31 -13.96 -11.80
N ASN A 208 -24.50 -13.66 -11.30
CA ASN A 208 -25.40 -14.67 -10.75
C ASN A 208 -26.50 -15.01 -11.76
N TYR A 209 -26.71 -16.31 -11.99
CA TYR A 209 -27.80 -16.79 -12.82
C TYR A 209 -29.17 -16.29 -12.28
N PRO A 210 -30.11 -15.86 -13.13
CA PRO A 210 -30.14 -16.00 -14.59
C PRO A 210 -29.56 -14.82 -15.39
N HIS A 211 -28.92 -13.84 -14.75
CA HIS A 211 -28.52 -12.61 -15.43
C HIS A 211 -27.34 -12.81 -16.40
N SER A 212 -27.42 -12.15 -17.56
CA SER A 212 -26.24 -11.86 -18.39
C SER A 212 -25.42 -10.71 -17.78
N PHE A 213 -24.19 -10.53 -18.27
CA PHE A 213 -23.35 -9.40 -17.87
C PHE A 213 -23.98 -8.04 -18.19
N GLU A 214 -24.66 -7.88 -19.35
CA GLU A 214 -25.34 -6.61 -19.66
C GLU A 214 -26.53 -6.37 -18.73
N GLN A 215 -27.31 -7.41 -18.44
CA GLN A 215 -28.47 -7.31 -17.56
C GLN A 215 -28.07 -6.89 -16.15
N ILE A 216 -27.06 -7.55 -15.55
CA ILE A 216 -26.61 -7.20 -14.20
C ILE A 216 -26.04 -5.79 -14.16
N THR A 217 -25.34 -5.36 -15.20
CA THR A 217 -24.80 -3.99 -15.28
C THR A 217 -25.93 -2.97 -15.29
N LEU A 218 -26.96 -3.16 -16.12
CA LEU A 218 -28.12 -2.25 -16.18
C LEU A 218 -28.88 -2.19 -14.84
N GLU A 219 -29.06 -3.33 -14.17
CA GLU A 219 -29.72 -3.36 -12.86
C GLU A 219 -28.89 -2.69 -11.76
N LEU A 220 -27.56 -2.87 -11.77
CA LEU A 220 -26.66 -2.15 -10.87
C LEU A 220 -26.67 -0.64 -11.12
N GLU A 221 -26.84 -0.18 -12.37
CA GLU A 221 -27.01 1.24 -12.67
C GLU A 221 -28.32 1.81 -12.14
N LYS A 222 -29.43 1.07 -12.26
CA LYS A 222 -30.71 1.45 -11.65
C LYS A 222 -30.61 1.55 -10.14
N LEU A 223 -30.01 0.54 -9.51
CA LEU A 223 -29.75 0.53 -8.06
C LEU A 223 -28.88 1.72 -7.65
N ARG A 224 -27.81 2.02 -8.42
CA ARG A 224 -26.93 3.17 -8.14
C ARG A 224 -27.73 4.48 -8.11
N ASN A 225 -28.61 4.71 -9.07
CA ASN A 225 -29.41 5.93 -9.12
C ASN A 225 -30.32 6.08 -7.89
N GLN A 226 -31.02 5.01 -7.50
CA GLN A 226 -31.87 5.01 -6.31
C GLN A 226 -31.06 5.20 -5.01
N THR A 227 -29.88 4.57 -4.93
CA THR A 227 -28.97 4.75 -3.80
C THR A 227 -28.44 6.18 -3.74
N ILE A 228 -28.11 6.81 -4.87
CA ILE A 228 -27.67 8.21 -4.91
C ILE A 228 -28.75 9.15 -4.39
N GLU A 229 -30.00 9.01 -4.86
CA GLU A 229 -31.12 9.84 -4.36
C GLU A 229 -31.24 9.75 -2.83
N LEU A 230 -31.14 8.55 -2.28
CA LEU A 230 -31.13 8.32 -0.84
C LEU A 230 -29.92 8.96 -0.14
N LEU A 231 -28.72 8.83 -0.69
CA LEU A 231 -27.49 9.37 -0.10
C LEU A 231 -27.47 10.91 -0.14
N GLN A 232 -28.05 11.52 -1.17
CA GLN A 232 -28.24 12.97 -1.26
C GLN A 232 -29.15 13.49 -0.14
N GLU A 233 -30.23 12.76 0.20
CA GLU A 233 -31.10 13.09 1.33
C GLU A 233 -30.38 13.01 2.69
N ILE A 234 -29.40 12.11 2.83
CA ILE A 234 -28.59 11.98 4.05
C ILE A 234 -27.61 13.16 4.21
N GLY A 235 -27.04 13.62 3.10
CA GLY A 235 -26.13 14.76 3.05
C GLY A 235 -24.66 14.41 3.32
N GLU A 236 -23.76 15.21 2.73
CA GLU A 236 -22.33 14.95 2.67
C GLU A 236 -21.68 14.75 4.05
N ASP A 237 -21.91 15.67 4.98
CA ASP A 237 -21.26 15.67 6.31
C ASP A 237 -21.51 14.36 7.06
N ARG A 238 -22.73 13.82 6.96
CA ARG A 238 -23.08 12.54 7.59
C ARG A 238 -22.40 11.37 6.89
N LEU A 239 -22.31 11.39 5.57
CA LEU A 239 -21.61 10.35 4.81
C LEU A 239 -20.11 10.34 5.09
N VAL A 240 -19.47 11.53 5.19
CA VAL A 240 -18.07 11.65 5.64
C VAL A 240 -17.91 11.06 7.04
N TYR A 241 -18.85 11.34 7.95
CA TYR A 241 -18.84 10.79 9.30
C TYR A 241 -18.92 9.26 9.30
N TYR A 242 -19.87 8.68 8.56
CA TYR A 242 -20.05 7.23 8.42
C TYR A 242 -18.83 6.54 7.81
N LYS A 243 -18.26 7.12 6.75
CA LYS A 243 -17.00 6.66 6.15
C LYS A 243 -15.88 6.58 7.20
N ASN A 244 -15.75 7.62 8.01
CA ASN A 244 -14.69 7.72 9.02
C ASN A 244 -14.86 6.75 10.18
N GLU A 245 -16.09 6.35 10.53
CA GLU A 245 -16.33 5.38 11.60
C GLU A 245 -15.73 4.02 11.27
N PHE A 246 -15.86 3.54 10.03
CA PHE A 246 -15.16 2.34 9.59
C PHE A 246 -13.64 2.48 9.65
N CYS A 247 -13.08 3.62 9.26
CA CYS A 247 -11.64 3.86 9.34
C CYS A 247 -11.12 3.91 10.79
N GLN A 248 -11.89 4.51 11.70
CA GLN A 248 -11.54 4.56 13.13
C GLN A 248 -11.55 3.16 13.74
N THR A 249 -12.59 2.37 13.48
CA THR A 249 -12.66 0.98 13.95
C THR A 249 -11.53 0.13 13.35
N ALA A 250 -11.22 0.30 12.06
CA ALA A 250 -10.07 -0.35 11.44
C ALA A 250 -8.74 0.03 12.14
N ALA A 251 -8.55 1.32 12.46
CA ALA A 251 -7.36 1.80 13.17
C ALA A 251 -7.26 1.32 14.62
N SER A 252 -8.40 1.02 15.27
CA SER A 252 -8.44 0.40 16.60
C SER A 252 -8.09 -1.09 16.56
N LEU A 253 -8.34 -1.78 15.45
CA LEU A 253 -7.94 -3.18 15.25
C LEU A 253 -6.46 -3.31 14.89
N ASP A 254 -5.99 -2.49 13.96
CA ASP A 254 -4.60 -2.44 13.54
C ASP A 254 -4.23 -1.00 13.16
N SER A 255 -3.17 -0.46 13.74
CA SER A 255 -2.78 0.94 13.52
C SER A 255 -1.77 1.11 12.37
N ASN A 256 -1.36 0.05 11.67
CA ASN A 256 -0.32 0.09 10.65
C ASN A 256 -0.87 0.50 9.29
N ASN A 257 -1.06 1.81 9.10
CA ASN A 257 -1.57 2.38 7.84
C ASN A 257 -0.71 2.05 6.61
N ASN A 258 0.61 1.90 6.75
CA ASN A 258 1.48 1.53 5.63
C ASN A 258 1.23 0.09 5.18
N LEU A 259 1.10 -0.84 6.14
CA LEU A 259 0.73 -2.23 5.85
C LEU A 259 -0.65 -2.30 5.21
N HIS A 260 -1.61 -1.51 5.70
CA HIS A 260 -2.94 -1.40 5.11
C HIS A 260 -2.91 -0.96 3.64
N LEU A 261 -2.16 0.09 3.33
CA LEU A 261 -1.98 0.56 1.94
C LEU A 261 -1.32 -0.51 1.07
N LEU A 262 -0.25 -1.14 1.56
CA LEU A 262 0.45 -2.20 0.84
C LEU A 262 -0.49 -3.36 0.50
N ILE A 263 -1.27 -3.81 1.48
CA ILE A 263 -2.25 -4.88 1.29
C ILE A 263 -3.30 -4.48 0.26
N ARG A 264 -3.79 -3.23 0.28
CA ARG A 264 -4.81 -2.77 -0.67
C ARG A 264 -4.28 -2.65 -2.10
N LEU A 265 -2.98 -2.45 -2.29
CA LEU A 265 -2.32 -2.55 -3.61
C LEU A 265 -2.18 -4.01 -4.11
N MET A 266 -2.37 -5.01 -3.25
CA MET A 266 -2.35 -6.41 -3.66
C MET A 266 -3.63 -6.77 -4.43
N ARG A 267 -3.51 -7.76 -5.33
CA ARG A 267 -4.65 -8.33 -6.05
C ARG A 267 -5.68 -8.91 -5.07
N ASN A 268 -6.96 -8.74 -5.40
CA ASN A 268 -8.07 -9.17 -4.56
C ASN A 268 -8.00 -10.66 -4.15
N ASN A 269 -7.63 -11.53 -5.09
CA ASN A 269 -7.50 -12.97 -4.83
C ASN A 269 -6.44 -13.30 -3.77
N ILE A 270 -5.45 -12.44 -3.53
CA ILE A 270 -4.50 -12.62 -2.43
C ILE A 270 -5.06 -12.01 -1.14
N ARG A 271 -5.68 -10.82 -1.22
CA ARG A 271 -6.32 -10.17 -0.07
C ARG A 271 -7.39 -11.06 0.59
N SER A 272 -8.13 -11.84 -0.20
CA SER A 272 -9.17 -12.74 0.29
C SER A 272 -8.68 -13.87 1.20
N HIS A 273 -7.38 -14.16 1.20
CA HIS A 273 -6.77 -15.20 2.06
C HIS A 273 -6.24 -14.65 3.39
N LEU A 274 -6.32 -13.34 3.61
CA LEU A 274 -5.86 -12.73 4.85
C LEU A 274 -6.69 -13.19 6.05
N LYS A 275 -6.01 -13.36 7.18
CA LYS A 275 -6.59 -13.73 8.47
C LYS A 275 -6.10 -12.77 9.56
N GLY A 276 -6.74 -12.84 10.72
CA GLY A 276 -6.47 -11.99 11.88
C GLY A 276 -7.06 -10.58 11.74
N GLN A 277 -6.69 -9.71 12.68
CA GLN A 277 -7.28 -8.37 12.81
C GLN A 277 -7.00 -7.48 11.61
N ILE A 278 -5.87 -7.71 10.91
CA ILE A 278 -5.53 -7.04 9.65
C ILE A 278 -6.61 -7.28 8.59
N ALA A 279 -7.16 -8.49 8.50
CA ALA A 279 -8.17 -8.85 7.52
C ALA A 279 -9.52 -8.19 7.84
N ALA A 280 -9.89 -8.08 9.12
CA ALA A 280 -11.04 -7.29 9.54
C ALA A 280 -10.85 -5.79 9.26
N ALA A 281 -9.67 -5.25 9.54
CA ALA A 281 -9.34 -3.86 9.25
C ALA A 281 -9.45 -3.56 7.74
N MET A 282 -9.01 -4.48 6.87
CA MET A 282 -9.20 -4.37 5.42
C MET A 282 -10.67 -4.35 5.05
N GLN A 283 -11.47 -5.26 5.59
CA GLN A 283 -12.89 -5.31 5.29
C GLN A 283 -13.63 -4.03 5.71
N PHE A 284 -13.28 -3.43 6.85
CA PHE A 284 -13.84 -2.16 7.27
C PHE A 284 -13.37 -1.01 6.36
N LYS A 285 -12.11 -1.01 5.93
CA LYS A 285 -11.64 -0.04 4.93
C LYS A 285 -12.30 -0.23 3.57
N GLU A 286 -12.66 -1.44 3.16
CA GLU A 286 -13.43 -1.69 1.93
C GLU A 286 -14.85 -1.09 2.03
N ALA A 287 -15.52 -1.26 3.16
CA ALA A 287 -16.81 -0.60 3.40
C ALA A 287 -16.69 0.94 3.35
N SER A 288 -15.62 1.47 3.94
CA SER A 288 -15.30 2.91 3.89
C SER A 288 -15.00 3.39 2.47
N GLU A 289 -14.27 2.59 1.69
CA GLU A 289 -13.99 2.88 0.28
C GLU A 289 -15.28 2.92 -0.54
N GLY A 290 -16.23 2.01 -0.29
CA GLY A 290 -17.56 2.06 -0.90
C GLY A 290 -18.23 3.42 -0.73
N PHE A 291 -18.25 3.97 0.49
CA PHE A 291 -18.73 5.35 0.72
C PHE A 291 -17.95 6.38 -0.10
N ARG A 292 -16.62 6.31 -0.09
CA ARG A 292 -15.80 7.26 -0.84
C ARG A 292 -16.12 7.23 -2.33
N ARG A 293 -16.17 6.05 -2.96
CA ARG A 293 -16.44 5.91 -4.39
C ARG A 293 -17.79 6.50 -4.79
N ILE A 294 -18.84 6.18 -4.04
CA ILE A 294 -20.18 6.68 -4.38
C ILE A 294 -20.28 8.19 -4.13
N MET A 295 -19.60 8.72 -3.10
CA MET A 295 -19.56 10.15 -2.83
C MET A 295 -18.77 10.93 -3.88
N GLU A 296 -17.62 10.39 -4.34
CA GLU A 296 -16.83 10.98 -5.42
C GLU A 296 -17.64 11.07 -6.72
N PHE A 297 -18.42 10.02 -7.02
CA PHE A 297 -19.34 10.02 -8.15
C PHE A 297 -20.48 11.04 -7.97
N MET A 298 -21.11 11.06 -6.80
CA MET A 298 -22.29 11.89 -6.52
C MET A 298 -22.00 13.39 -6.41
N TYR A 299 -20.84 13.76 -5.86
CA TYR A 299 -20.45 15.16 -5.63
C TYR A 299 -19.39 15.67 -6.61
N GLU A 300 -18.97 14.84 -7.58
CA GLU A 300 -17.96 15.16 -8.60
C GLU A 300 -16.68 15.78 -8.01
N LYS A 301 -16.26 15.29 -6.85
CA LYS A 301 -15.08 15.81 -6.14
C LYS A 301 -14.31 14.70 -5.45
N GLU A 302 -13.01 14.92 -5.26
CA GLU A 302 -12.16 13.95 -4.60
C GLU A 302 -12.30 14.01 -3.08
N PHE A 303 -12.37 12.83 -2.45
CA PHE A 303 -12.34 12.70 -1.01
C PHE A 303 -11.05 12.01 -0.55
N PRO A 304 -10.58 12.24 0.68
CA PRO A 304 -9.39 11.56 1.19
C PRO A 304 -9.57 10.04 1.20
N GLU A 305 -8.52 9.32 0.76
CA GLU A 305 -8.41 7.87 0.88
C GLU A 305 -8.44 7.41 2.36
N GLU A 306 -8.75 6.14 2.57
CA GLU A 306 -9.05 5.57 3.89
C GLU A 306 -7.82 5.51 4.81
N ASP A 307 -6.61 5.66 4.28
CA ASP A 307 -5.38 5.75 5.07
C ASP A 307 -5.16 7.17 5.65
N ALA A 308 -5.76 8.20 5.02
CA ALA A 308 -5.80 9.56 5.53
C ALA A 308 -7.01 9.81 6.46
N CYS A 309 -7.82 8.77 6.70
CA CYS A 309 -8.98 8.78 7.58
C CYS A 309 -8.72 7.91 8.83
N GLY A 310 -9.42 8.18 9.93
CA GLY A 310 -9.26 7.46 11.21
C GLY A 310 -8.80 8.38 12.35
N TYR A 311 -8.10 7.83 13.33
CA TYR A 311 -7.54 8.63 14.44
C TYR A 311 -6.29 9.41 14.03
N THR A 312 -5.57 8.94 13.00
CA THR A 312 -4.37 9.58 12.49
C THR A 312 -4.73 10.39 11.24
N THR A 313 -4.56 11.70 11.32
CA THR A 313 -4.59 12.56 10.13
C THR A 313 -3.23 12.44 9.45
N VAL A 314 -3.14 11.65 8.39
CA VAL A 314 -1.94 11.67 7.55
C VAL A 314 -1.82 13.06 6.94
N ASN A 315 -0.69 13.74 7.18
CA ASN A 315 -0.44 15.06 6.62
C ASN A 315 -0.41 14.95 5.09
N GLN A 316 -1.46 15.45 4.43
CA GLN A 316 -1.59 15.42 2.98
C GLN A 316 -0.41 16.12 2.28
N GLN A 317 0.15 17.16 2.89
CA GLN A 317 1.34 17.84 2.35
C GLN A 317 2.57 16.92 2.36
N HIS A 318 2.67 16.02 3.35
CA HIS A 318 3.76 15.06 3.41
C HIS A 318 3.66 14.04 2.27
N LYS A 319 2.45 13.54 1.97
CA LYS A 319 2.22 12.67 0.81
C LYS A 319 2.55 13.38 -0.52
N ILE A 320 2.16 14.64 -0.66
CA ILE A 320 2.52 15.45 -1.85
C ILE A 320 4.04 15.57 -1.98
N LYS A 321 4.76 15.85 -0.88
CA LYS A 321 6.22 15.97 -0.91
C LYS A 321 6.94 14.67 -1.29
N ILE A 322 6.49 13.53 -0.76
CA ILE A 322 7.17 12.25 -1.00
C ILE A 322 6.74 11.62 -2.32
N TYR A 323 5.43 11.55 -2.56
CA TYR A 323 4.86 10.79 -3.68
C TYR A 323 4.36 11.67 -4.82
N GLY A 324 4.29 12.99 -4.60
CA GLY A 324 3.76 13.93 -5.58
C GLY A 324 2.24 13.99 -5.67
N HIS A 325 1.54 13.25 -4.81
CA HIS A 325 0.09 13.12 -4.83
C HIS A 325 -0.45 12.72 -3.46
N THR A 326 -1.71 13.04 -3.16
CA THR A 326 -2.38 12.68 -1.89
C THR A 326 -3.00 11.28 -1.92
N ARG A 327 -3.30 10.77 -3.12
CA ARG A 327 -3.95 9.47 -3.37
C ARG A 327 -2.93 8.46 -3.89
N ILE A 328 -2.71 7.40 -3.13
CA ILE A 328 -1.71 6.35 -3.41
C ILE A 328 -2.36 5.18 -4.16
N LEU A 329 -3.62 4.86 -3.82
CA LEU A 329 -4.37 3.74 -4.40
C LEU A 329 -4.98 4.13 -5.74
N ASP A 330 -5.51 5.35 -5.82
CA ASP A 330 -6.17 5.88 -7.03
C ASP A 330 -5.26 6.74 -7.91
N GLY A 331 -4.03 6.96 -7.47
CA GLY A 331 -3.03 7.65 -8.27
C GLY A 331 -2.60 6.86 -9.51
N ASN A 332 -1.85 7.51 -10.39
CA ASN A 332 -1.10 6.81 -11.44
C ASN A 332 -0.21 5.73 -10.81
N LYS A 333 -0.04 4.58 -11.49
CA LYS A 333 0.86 3.48 -11.10
C LYS A 333 2.26 3.92 -10.66
N LYS A 334 2.78 5.03 -11.19
CA LYS A 334 4.06 5.64 -10.72
C LYS A 334 4.02 6.00 -9.23
N ILE A 335 2.89 6.51 -8.72
CA ILE A 335 2.70 6.89 -7.31
C ILE A 335 2.70 5.64 -6.42
N SER A 336 1.97 4.60 -6.79
CA SER A 336 1.95 3.34 -6.04
C SER A 336 3.34 2.67 -6.01
N ASN A 337 4.07 2.73 -7.13
CA ASN A 337 5.45 2.25 -7.19
C ASN A 337 6.38 3.05 -6.26
N LEU A 338 6.27 4.38 -6.22
CA LEU A 338 7.02 5.22 -5.27
C LEU A 338 6.70 4.86 -3.82
N PHE A 339 5.43 4.58 -3.50
CA PHE A 339 5.03 4.10 -2.18
C PHE A 339 5.72 2.78 -1.82
N ILE A 340 5.68 1.79 -2.72
CA ILE A 340 6.34 0.48 -2.54
C ILE A 340 7.86 0.65 -2.39
N ARG A 341 8.48 1.53 -3.20
CA ARG A 341 9.90 1.85 -3.13
C ARG A 341 10.28 2.50 -1.79
N ASN A 342 9.45 3.41 -1.26
CA ASN A 342 9.68 4.03 0.05
C ASN A 342 9.65 3.00 1.20
N LEU A 343 8.92 1.89 1.03
CA LEU A 343 8.94 0.76 1.97
C LEU A 343 10.14 -0.19 1.76
N GLY A 344 10.99 0.05 0.75
CA GLY A 344 12.10 -0.83 0.41
C GLY A 344 11.67 -2.16 -0.23
N LEU A 345 10.43 -2.24 -0.75
CA LEU A 345 9.85 -3.46 -1.32
C LEU A 345 9.93 -3.51 -2.86
N ASP A 346 10.45 -2.46 -3.49
CA ASP A 346 10.65 -2.40 -4.93
C ASP A 346 11.97 -3.09 -5.32
N PHE A 347 11.88 -4.05 -6.23
CA PHE A 347 13.01 -4.79 -6.82
C PHE A 347 13.46 -4.18 -8.16
N GLY A 348 12.85 -3.07 -8.58
CA GLY A 348 13.20 -2.36 -9.81
C GLY A 348 14.51 -1.57 -9.70
N ILE A 349 15.07 -1.24 -10.88
CA ILE A 349 16.25 -0.39 -10.99
C ILE A 349 15.91 1.00 -10.46
N LYS A 350 16.76 1.51 -9.56
CA LYS A 350 16.71 2.85 -8.98
C LYS A 350 17.77 3.77 -9.56
N ILE A 351 18.89 3.20 -9.96
CA ILE A 351 20.04 3.94 -10.45
C ILE A 351 20.56 3.26 -11.70
N ASN A 352 20.74 4.04 -12.76
CA ASN A 352 21.53 3.65 -13.92
C ASN A 352 22.90 4.32 -13.82
N VAL A 353 23.97 3.55 -13.95
CA VAL A 353 25.34 4.05 -14.06
C VAL A 353 25.83 3.79 -15.48
N TYR A 354 25.88 4.85 -16.27
CA TYR A 354 26.41 4.85 -17.63
C TYR A 354 27.92 5.03 -17.58
N VAL A 355 28.65 4.11 -18.19
CA VAL A 355 30.11 4.11 -18.17
C VAL A 355 30.67 4.08 -19.59
N GLU A 356 31.81 4.75 -19.80
CA GLU A 356 32.43 4.85 -21.11
C GLU A 356 33.00 3.51 -21.62
N GLY A 357 33.80 2.82 -20.81
CA GLY A 357 34.54 1.65 -21.23
C GLY A 357 34.50 0.48 -20.26
N GLU A 358 35.32 -0.53 -20.55
CA GLU A 358 35.37 -1.79 -19.79
C GLU A 358 36.03 -1.63 -18.41
N THR A 359 36.95 -0.68 -18.24
CA THR A 359 37.61 -0.42 -16.95
C THR A 359 36.60 0.16 -15.95
N GLU A 360 35.88 1.21 -16.33
CA GLU A 360 34.86 1.85 -15.48
C GLU A 360 33.72 0.87 -15.21
N PHE A 361 33.32 0.09 -16.22
CA PHE A 361 32.33 -0.97 -16.07
C PHE A 361 32.74 -1.98 -15.00
N GLY A 362 33.97 -2.49 -15.06
CA GLY A 362 34.49 -3.43 -14.07
C GLY A 362 34.59 -2.82 -12.68
N ALA A 363 35.00 -1.56 -12.58
CA ALA A 363 35.09 -0.85 -11.31
C ALA A 363 33.71 -0.70 -10.64
N VAL A 364 32.72 -0.15 -11.35
CA VAL A 364 31.37 0.05 -10.82
C VAL A 364 30.68 -1.29 -10.54
N LYS A 365 30.81 -2.26 -11.46
CA LYS A 365 30.22 -3.59 -11.29
C LYS A 365 30.81 -4.33 -10.09
N PHE A 366 32.11 -4.21 -9.83
CA PHE A 366 32.73 -4.80 -8.63
C PHE A 366 32.04 -4.32 -7.34
N VAL A 367 31.73 -3.03 -7.25
CA VAL A 367 31.09 -2.44 -6.06
C VAL A 367 29.63 -2.85 -5.93
N PHE A 368 28.89 -2.86 -7.04
CA PHE A 368 27.43 -3.01 -7.03
C PHE A 368 26.94 -4.38 -7.54
N ASN A 369 27.81 -5.39 -7.64
CA ASN A 369 27.46 -6.70 -8.19
C ASN A 369 26.30 -7.40 -7.47
N ASN A 370 26.12 -7.12 -6.18
CA ASN A 370 25.06 -7.69 -5.34
C ASN A 370 23.87 -6.73 -5.13
N GLU A 371 23.88 -5.57 -5.78
CA GLU A 371 22.85 -4.54 -5.62
C GLU A 371 21.95 -4.49 -6.86
N ASN A 372 20.82 -5.20 -6.80
CA ASN A 372 19.87 -5.33 -7.92
C ASN A 372 19.17 -4.01 -8.29
N ARG A 373 19.27 -2.97 -7.44
CA ARG A 373 18.69 -1.64 -7.71
C ARG A 373 19.62 -0.75 -8.52
N VAL A 374 20.85 -1.17 -8.80
CA VAL A 374 21.81 -0.43 -9.63
C VAL A 374 22.06 -1.22 -10.93
N ALA A 375 21.79 -0.60 -12.07
CA ALA A 375 22.16 -1.15 -13.36
C ALA A 375 23.38 -0.42 -13.92
N VAL A 376 24.42 -1.17 -14.29
CA VAL A 376 25.64 -0.63 -14.91
C VAL A 376 25.56 -0.84 -16.42
N ILE A 377 25.65 0.24 -17.19
CA ILE A 377 25.44 0.25 -18.64
C ILE A 377 26.72 0.72 -19.31
N ASN A 378 27.42 -0.21 -19.97
CA ASN A 378 28.63 0.11 -20.74
C ASN A 378 28.26 0.64 -22.12
N LEU A 379 28.67 1.87 -22.42
CA LEU A 379 28.40 2.56 -23.67
C LEU A 379 29.44 2.27 -24.76
N ARG A 380 30.49 1.51 -24.45
CA ARG A 380 31.55 1.04 -25.37
C ARG A 380 32.13 2.18 -26.21
N GLY A 381 32.42 3.30 -25.55
CA GLY A 381 33.01 4.51 -26.16
C GLY A 381 32.08 5.30 -27.09
N SER A 382 30.79 4.98 -27.15
CA SER A 382 29.85 5.57 -28.12
C SER A 382 28.83 6.51 -27.44
N PHE A 383 29.27 7.67 -26.95
CA PHE A 383 28.33 8.75 -26.56
C PHE A 383 27.85 9.56 -27.76
N VAL A 384 28.65 9.56 -28.85
CA VAL A 384 28.36 10.21 -30.12
C VAL A 384 28.50 9.18 -31.23
N GLU A 385 27.42 8.92 -31.97
CA GLU A 385 27.49 8.05 -33.14
C GLU A 385 27.71 8.84 -34.43
N ALA A 386 28.68 8.39 -35.22
CA ALA A 386 28.64 8.55 -36.66
C ALA A 386 27.38 7.86 -37.20
N LYS A 387 26.45 8.63 -37.80
CA LYS A 387 25.20 8.17 -38.45
C LYS A 387 23.95 7.93 -37.57
N GLY A 388 23.78 8.65 -36.46
CA GLY A 388 22.42 8.98 -35.97
C GLY A 388 21.86 8.31 -34.71
N LYS A 389 22.58 7.42 -33.98
CA LYS A 389 22.09 6.93 -32.65
C LYS A 389 22.60 7.71 -31.42
N GLY A 390 23.16 8.91 -31.58
CA GLY A 390 23.35 9.84 -30.46
C GLY A 390 22.03 10.29 -29.79
N LEU A 391 20.91 10.14 -30.51
CA LEU A 391 19.57 10.22 -29.91
C LEU A 391 19.36 9.13 -28.86
N ALA A 392 19.89 7.92 -29.02
CA ALA A 392 19.57 6.78 -28.15
C ALA A 392 20.11 6.93 -26.71
N PHE A 393 21.27 7.57 -26.51
CA PHE A 393 21.79 7.84 -25.16
C PHE A 393 20.95 8.90 -24.45
N ARG A 394 20.69 10.05 -25.09
CA ARG A 394 19.83 11.10 -24.52
C ARG A 394 18.37 10.64 -24.36
N GLU A 395 17.87 9.78 -25.25
CA GLU A 395 16.56 9.15 -25.10
C GLU A 395 16.53 8.19 -23.92
N SER A 396 17.61 7.43 -23.68
CA SER A 396 17.74 6.56 -22.50
C SER A 396 17.73 7.39 -21.21
N LEU A 397 18.47 8.50 -21.19
CA LEU A 397 18.49 9.46 -20.08
C LEU A 397 17.09 10.07 -19.79
N ARG A 398 16.37 10.47 -20.84
CA ARG A 398 15.00 10.99 -20.69
C ARG A 398 14.03 9.91 -20.22
N LYS A 399 14.20 8.68 -20.70
CA LYS A 399 13.42 7.52 -20.27
C LYS A 399 13.67 7.22 -18.79
N ASP A 400 14.88 7.45 -18.28
CA ASP A 400 15.17 7.33 -16.85
C ASP A 400 14.38 8.34 -16.02
N ILE A 401 14.26 9.60 -16.47
CA ILE A 401 13.38 10.59 -15.84
C ILE A 401 11.93 10.09 -15.83
N ASP A 402 11.43 9.60 -16.97
CA ASP A 402 10.07 9.07 -17.08
C ASP A 402 9.83 7.91 -16.12
N MET A 403 10.86 7.09 -15.88
CA MET A 403 10.83 5.94 -14.96
C MET A 403 11.22 6.29 -13.52
N GLN A 404 11.57 7.55 -13.23
CA GLN A 404 12.03 8.01 -11.91
C GLN A 404 13.27 7.24 -11.43
N ILE A 405 14.22 7.08 -12.34
CA ILE A 405 15.54 6.47 -12.13
C ILE A 405 16.59 7.58 -12.09
N TYR A 406 17.55 7.50 -11.16
CA TYR A 406 18.68 8.42 -11.14
C TYR A 406 19.73 7.94 -12.16
N SER A 407 20.26 8.85 -12.96
CA SER A 407 21.27 8.53 -13.96
C SER A 407 22.63 9.11 -13.53
N PHE A 408 23.60 8.23 -13.30
CA PHE A 408 25.00 8.60 -13.07
C PHE A 408 25.80 8.31 -14.34
N VAL A 409 26.71 9.21 -14.70
CA VAL A 409 27.53 9.06 -15.92
C VAL A 409 29.01 9.15 -15.56
N VAL A 410 29.83 8.19 -16.00
CA VAL A 410 31.29 8.16 -15.79
C VAL A 410 31.98 8.21 -17.13
N LEU A 411 32.87 9.19 -17.30
CA LEU A 411 33.52 9.55 -18.56
C LEU A 411 35.02 9.76 -18.33
N ASP A 412 35.80 9.52 -19.39
CA ASP A 412 37.16 10.01 -19.48
C ASP A 412 37.19 11.42 -20.10
N ALA A 413 38.26 12.17 -19.83
CA ALA A 413 38.45 13.53 -20.35
C ALA A 413 39.09 13.54 -21.76
N ASP A 414 39.46 12.38 -22.29
CA ASP A 414 40.23 12.23 -23.53
C ASP A 414 39.41 12.51 -24.81
N LYS A 415 38.07 12.39 -24.75
CA LYS A 415 37.15 12.63 -25.88
C LYS A 415 36.23 13.81 -25.63
N GLU A 416 36.60 14.98 -26.15
CA GLU A 416 35.82 16.23 -26.05
C GLU A 416 34.37 16.09 -26.53
N ASP A 417 34.12 15.24 -27.54
CA ASP A 417 32.78 15.01 -28.07
C ASP A 417 31.83 14.35 -27.06
N ASN A 418 32.31 13.38 -26.28
CA ASN A 418 31.54 12.71 -25.24
C ASN A 418 31.18 13.70 -24.12
N LEU A 419 32.19 14.47 -23.69
CA LEU A 419 32.06 15.50 -22.67
C LEU A 419 31.06 16.58 -23.10
N ARG A 420 31.09 17.02 -24.36
CA ARG A 420 30.12 17.97 -24.92
C ARG A 420 28.69 17.44 -24.88
N VAL A 421 28.47 16.15 -25.21
CA VAL A 421 27.13 15.57 -25.20
C VAL A 421 26.56 15.49 -23.78
N VAL A 422 27.35 15.06 -22.80
CA VAL A 422 26.88 14.94 -21.41
C VAL A 422 26.62 16.31 -20.78
N LYS A 423 27.52 17.28 -20.99
CA LYS A 423 27.29 18.66 -20.54
C LYS A 423 26.02 19.25 -21.15
N LYS A 424 25.80 19.03 -22.44
CA LYS A 424 24.57 19.47 -23.12
C LYS A 424 23.32 18.75 -22.59
N ALA A 425 23.42 17.48 -22.21
CA ALA A 425 22.33 16.76 -21.55
C ALA A 425 22.01 17.37 -20.17
N ALA A 426 23.03 17.75 -19.40
CA ALA A 426 22.85 18.43 -18.11
C ALA A 426 22.24 19.83 -18.29
N GLU A 427 22.71 20.61 -19.26
CA GLU A 427 22.16 21.95 -19.59
C GLU A 427 20.68 21.89 -19.99
N ASN A 428 20.27 20.85 -20.71
CA ASN A 428 18.89 20.66 -21.15
C ASN A 428 18.02 19.92 -20.11
N GLU A 429 18.55 19.60 -18.92
CA GLU A 429 17.87 18.80 -17.90
C GLU A 429 17.33 17.45 -18.43
N ASP A 430 18.08 16.80 -19.35
CA ASP A 430 17.67 15.53 -19.97
C ASP A 430 17.82 14.30 -19.05
N PHE A 431 18.47 14.46 -17.90
CA PHE A 431 18.61 13.42 -16.88
C PHE A 431 18.64 14.02 -15.48
N PHE A 432 18.53 13.16 -14.46
CA PHE A 432 18.65 13.54 -13.07
C PHE A 432 19.65 12.65 -12.32
N GLY A 433 20.76 13.25 -11.90
CA GLY A 433 21.85 12.57 -11.18
C GLY A 433 23.17 13.32 -11.34
N GLU A 434 24.30 12.63 -11.28
CA GLU A 434 25.62 13.25 -11.39
C GLU A 434 26.40 12.69 -12.58
N PHE A 435 27.34 13.47 -13.11
CA PHE A 435 28.36 12.95 -14.00
C PHE A 435 29.76 13.22 -13.46
N LEU A 436 30.66 12.29 -13.74
CA LEU A 436 32.04 12.29 -13.29
C LEU A 436 32.97 12.23 -14.49
N ILE A 437 33.96 13.12 -14.51
CA ILE A 437 34.98 13.19 -15.55
C ILE A 437 36.32 12.83 -14.91
N SER A 438 36.92 11.73 -15.35
CA SER A 438 38.27 11.33 -14.95
C SER A 438 39.28 11.96 -15.91
N ASN A 439 40.26 12.70 -15.39
CA ASN A 439 41.25 13.38 -16.22
C ASN A 439 42.66 12.88 -15.86
N PRO A 440 43.45 12.38 -16.82
CA PRO A 440 43.11 12.16 -18.25
C PRO A 440 42.19 10.96 -18.50
N ASP A 441 42.33 9.88 -17.73
CA ASP A 441 41.52 8.66 -17.81
C ASP A 441 41.11 8.18 -16.41
N PHE A 442 40.29 7.14 -16.32
CA PHE A 442 39.82 6.58 -15.05
C PHE A 442 40.97 6.25 -14.08
N GLU A 443 42.06 5.67 -14.57
CA GLU A 443 43.24 5.34 -13.77
C GLU A 443 43.84 6.59 -13.13
N TYR A 444 44.31 7.55 -13.94
CA TYR A 444 45.04 8.72 -13.45
C TYR A 444 44.15 9.80 -12.84
N GLY A 445 42.85 9.80 -13.17
CA GLY A 445 41.85 10.63 -12.53
C GLY A 445 41.53 10.21 -11.10
N ASN A 446 41.82 8.94 -10.73
CA ASN A 446 41.54 8.42 -9.39
C ASN A 446 42.82 8.07 -8.61
N LEU A 447 43.91 7.72 -9.28
CA LEU A 447 45.13 7.21 -8.67
C LEU A 447 46.36 7.94 -9.20
N SER A 448 47.30 8.21 -8.31
CA SER A 448 48.64 8.66 -8.66
C SER A 448 49.46 7.49 -9.21
N THR A 449 50.51 7.81 -9.98
CA THR A 449 51.48 6.82 -10.47
C THR A 449 52.03 5.94 -9.34
N ASN A 450 52.25 6.53 -8.16
CA ASN A 450 52.73 5.83 -6.97
C ASN A 450 51.76 4.74 -6.50
N GLU A 451 50.46 5.02 -6.52
CA GLU A 451 49.41 4.07 -6.16
C GLU A 451 49.25 2.99 -7.23
N LEU A 452 49.29 3.35 -8.51
CA LEU A 452 49.25 2.39 -9.62
C LEU A 452 50.42 1.40 -9.56
N CYS A 453 51.65 1.89 -9.30
CA CYS A 453 52.82 1.05 -9.08
C CYS A 453 52.61 0.09 -7.89
N GLN A 454 52.00 0.57 -6.81
CA GLN A 454 51.71 -0.27 -5.63
C GLN A 454 50.74 -1.41 -5.94
N ILE A 455 49.73 -1.16 -6.77
CA ILE A 455 48.73 -2.18 -7.16
C ILE A 455 49.38 -3.32 -7.97
N VAL A 456 50.33 -2.99 -8.85
CA VAL A 456 50.96 -3.96 -9.75
C VAL A 456 52.28 -4.54 -9.20
N SER A 457 52.78 -4.02 -8.08
CA SER A 457 54.04 -4.49 -7.46
C SER A 457 53.94 -5.97 -7.08
N THR A 458 55.00 -6.72 -7.36
CA THR A 458 55.11 -8.15 -7.01
C THR A 458 56.39 -8.39 -6.21
N ASN A 459 56.58 -9.63 -5.75
CA ASN A 459 57.82 -10.02 -5.07
C ASN A 459 59.05 -9.90 -6.00
N ASP A 460 58.86 -9.99 -7.31
CA ASP A 460 59.94 -9.96 -8.31
C ASP A 460 60.24 -8.56 -8.83
N ILE A 461 59.29 -7.63 -8.76
CA ILE A 461 59.44 -6.24 -9.21
C ILE A 461 58.91 -5.30 -8.13
N THR A 462 59.84 -4.58 -7.50
CA THR A 462 59.52 -3.65 -6.42
C THR A 462 58.87 -2.37 -6.95
N LYS A 463 58.09 -1.74 -6.07
CA LYS A 463 57.42 -0.47 -6.31
C LYS A 463 58.39 0.63 -6.76
N GLU A 464 59.57 0.69 -6.16
CA GLU A 464 60.61 1.68 -6.46
C GLU A 464 61.12 1.54 -7.89
N THR A 465 61.35 0.29 -8.34
CA THR A 465 61.79 -0.02 -9.71
C THR A 465 60.75 0.39 -10.74
N LEU A 466 59.46 0.20 -10.43
CA LEU A 466 58.35 0.65 -11.29
C LEU A 466 58.25 2.17 -11.33
N LEU A 467 58.42 2.83 -10.19
CA LEU A 467 58.30 4.29 -10.08
C LEU A 467 59.36 5.00 -10.92
N GLU A 468 60.62 4.55 -10.88
CA GLU A 468 61.71 5.12 -11.69
C GLU A 468 61.44 5.10 -13.20
N LYS A 469 60.63 4.14 -13.66
CA LYS A 469 60.33 3.92 -15.08
C LYS A 469 59.00 4.51 -15.54
N THR A 470 58.10 4.82 -14.60
CA THR A 470 56.73 5.29 -14.88
C THR A 470 56.48 6.75 -14.50
N THR A 471 57.50 7.45 -14.00
CA THR A 471 57.46 8.87 -13.61
C THR A 471 56.98 9.81 -14.72
N GLU A 472 57.20 9.46 -16.00
CA GLU A 472 56.76 10.25 -17.15
C GLU A 472 55.43 9.77 -17.76
N CYS A 473 54.81 8.72 -17.22
CA CYS A 473 53.55 8.21 -17.74
C CYS A 473 52.39 9.14 -17.34
N ASN A 474 51.68 9.64 -18.35
CA ASN A 474 50.51 10.52 -18.18
C ASN A 474 49.19 9.85 -18.58
N SER A 475 49.20 8.55 -18.90
CA SER A 475 48.01 7.80 -19.29
C SER A 475 48.17 6.32 -18.94
N ALA A 476 47.05 5.61 -18.79
CA ALA A 476 47.05 4.17 -18.56
C ALA A 476 47.75 3.42 -19.69
N ASP A 477 47.58 3.85 -20.95
CA ASP A 477 48.21 3.21 -22.10
C ASP A 477 49.74 3.32 -22.05
N ASP A 478 50.26 4.47 -21.60
CA ASP A 478 51.71 4.64 -21.41
C ASP A 478 52.23 3.84 -20.23
N PHE A 479 51.46 3.79 -19.13
CA PHE A 479 51.78 2.96 -17.97
C PHE A 479 51.86 1.47 -18.34
N PHE A 480 50.87 0.93 -19.06
CA PHE A 480 50.88 -0.47 -19.49
C PHE A 480 51.99 -0.78 -20.50
N LYS A 481 52.34 0.15 -21.40
CA LYS A 481 53.49 -0.03 -22.31
C LYS A 481 54.80 -0.23 -21.51
N VAL A 482 55.04 0.61 -20.51
CA VAL A 482 56.22 0.49 -19.64
C VAL A 482 56.17 -0.79 -18.82
N LEU A 483 55.01 -1.12 -18.25
CA LEU A 483 54.80 -2.35 -17.47
C LEU A 483 55.17 -3.60 -18.27
N TYR A 484 54.72 -3.69 -19.53
CA TYR A 484 54.98 -4.85 -20.40
C TYR A 484 56.42 -4.91 -20.93
N GLN A 485 57.12 -3.79 -20.97
CA GLN A 485 58.56 -3.77 -21.29
C GLN A 485 59.41 -4.30 -20.14
N LEU A 486 58.98 -4.05 -18.90
CA LEU A 486 59.69 -4.50 -17.70
C LEU A 486 59.51 -5.99 -17.45
N ASN A 487 58.31 -6.51 -17.69
CA ASN A 487 58.06 -7.95 -17.64
C ASN A 487 56.93 -8.33 -18.60
N SER A 488 57.24 -9.21 -19.55
CA SER A 488 56.28 -9.71 -20.53
C SER A 488 55.13 -10.49 -19.88
N ASP A 489 55.35 -11.10 -18.73
CA ASP A 489 54.36 -11.91 -18.02
C ASP A 489 53.21 -11.05 -17.48
N PHE A 490 53.47 -9.76 -17.19
CA PHE A 490 52.42 -8.81 -16.81
C PHE A 490 51.36 -8.63 -17.89
N ARG A 491 51.67 -8.92 -19.16
CA ARG A 491 50.69 -8.86 -20.24
C ARG A 491 49.58 -9.91 -20.10
N SER A 492 49.87 -11.00 -19.39
CA SER A 492 48.91 -12.05 -19.06
C SER A 492 48.14 -11.75 -17.75
N THR A 493 48.77 -11.05 -16.81
CA THR A 493 48.22 -10.78 -15.46
C THR A 493 47.42 -9.48 -15.39
N TYR A 494 47.94 -8.39 -15.96
CA TYR A 494 47.36 -7.06 -15.90
C TYR A 494 47.06 -6.56 -17.31
N LYS A 495 45.76 -6.55 -17.66
CA LYS A 495 45.27 -6.05 -18.94
C LYS A 495 44.13 -5.08 -18.70
N LYS A 496 44.14 -3.94 -19.40
CA LYS A 496 43.03 -2.97 -19.37
C LYS A 496 41.70 -3.67 -19.68
N GLY A 497 40.68 -3.36 -18.88
CA GLY A 497 39.35 -3.99 -18.96
C GLY A 497 38.74 -4.26 -17.59
N GLU A 498 37.70 -5.10 -17.57
CA GLU A 498 36.83 -5.31 -16.39
C GLU A 498 37.60 -5.74 -15.13
N ALA A 499 38.49 -6.72 -15.25
CA ALA A 499 39.27 -7.24 -14.12
C ALA A 499 40.23 -6.19 -13.54
N TRP A 500 40.81 -5.34 -14.40
CA TRP A 500 41.64 -4.23 -13.97
C TRP A 500 40.82 -3.19 -13.22
N GLY A 501 39.68 -2.77 -13.78
CA GLY A 501 38.75 -1.86 -13.11
C GLY A 501 38.32 -2.34 -11.72
N ALA A 502 37.99 -3.62 -11.59
CA ALA A 502 37.64 -4.23 -10.30
C ALA A 502 38.80 -4.16 -9.29
N THR A 503 40.04 -4.34 -9.75
CA THR A 503 41.25 -4.24 -8.92
C THR A 503 41.47 -2.81 -8.42
N LEU A 504 41.31 -1.82 -9.31
CA LEU A 504 41.40 -0.40 -8.95
C LEU A 504 40.32 -0.01 -7.94
N ALA A 505 39.08 -0.42 -8.18
CA ALA A 505 37.95 -0.15 -7.28
C ALA A 505 38.20 -0.74 -5.89
N LYS A 506 38.70 -1.96 -5.80
CA LYS A 506 39.07 -2.60 -4.53
C LYS A 506 40.10 -1.77 -3.77
N TYR A 507 41.20 -1.39 -4.42
CA TYR A 507 42.24 -0.56 -3.80
C TYR A 507 41.70 0.79 -3.32
N LEU A 508 40.92 1.48 -4.16
CA LEU A 508 40.33 2.78 -3.83
C LEU A 508 39.41 2.69 -2.61
N LEU A 509 38.60 1.65 -2.49
CA LEU A 509 37.71 1.47 -1.34
C LEU A 509 38.45 1.08 -0.06
N GLU A 510 39.50 0.25 -0.16
CA GLU A 510 40.30 -0.16 1.01
C GLU A 510 41.11 1.00 1.58
N CYS A 511 41.67 1.86 0.72
CA CYS A 511 42.54 2.96 1.17
C CYS A 511 41.78 4.28 1.43
N TYR A 512 40.69 4.54 0.69
CA TYR A 512 40.01 5.84 0.70
C TYR A 512 38.52 5.73 1.00
N GLY A 513 37.99 4.55 1.35
CA GLY A 513 36.55 4.34 1.57
C GLY A 513 35.88 5.34 2.50
N ASP A 514 36.60 5.89 3.47
CA ASP A 514 36.06 6.88 4.42
C ASP A 514 36.17 8.34 3.93
N ASN A 515 37.01 8.63 2.93
CA ASN A 515 37.26 10.00 2.43
C ASN A 515 36.63 10.24 1.04
N ASP A 516 36.10 11.44 0.79
CA ASP A 516 35.48 11.81 -0.50
C ASP A 516 36.50 12.40 -1.50
N GLU A 517 37.80 12.25 -1.24
CA GLU A 517 38.86 12.90 -2.02
C GLU A 517 39.03 12.31 -3.43
N LYS A 518 38.70 11.03 -3.60
CA LYS A 518 38.85 10.34 -4.88
C LYS A 518 37.51 10.35 -5.66
N PRO A 519 37.50 10.74 -6.94
CA PRO A 519 36.27 10.85 -7.73
C PRO A 519 35.37 9.60 -7.70
N PHE A 520 35.94 8.41 -7.88
CA PHE A 520 35.21 7.14 -7.84
C PHE A 520 34.61 6.85 -6.46
N VAL A 521 35.30 7.19 -5.36
CA VAL A 521 34.79 6.98 -4.00
C VAL A 521 33.60 7.91 -3.73
N HIS A 522 33.69 9.17 -4.17
CA HIS A 522 32.56 10.11 -4.12
C HIS A 522 31.34 9.57 -4.89
N LEU A 523 31.55 9.03 -6.10
CA LEU A 523 30.48 8.40 -6.88
C LEU A 523 29.82 7.26 -6.10
N VAL A 524 30.62 6.33 -5.58
CA VAL A 524 30.12 5.17 -4.82
C VAL A 524 29.28 5.61 -3.63
N LYS A 525 29.77 6.56 -2.83
CA LYS A 525 29.03 7.09 -1.68
C LYS A 525 27.76 7.82 -2.07
N THR A 526 27.79 8.58 -3.16
CA THR A 526 26.62 9.30 -3.67
C THR A 526 25.55 8.32 -4.15
N ILE A 527 25.95 7.25 -4.83
CA ILE A 527 25.04 6.15 -5.21
C ILE A 527 24.43 5.52 -3.96
N TYR A 528 25.21 5.16 -2.93
CA TYR A 528 24.66 4.62 -1.68
C TYR A 528 23.69 5.58 -0.96
N ARG A 529 24.02 6.88 -0.89
CA ARG A 529 23.11 7.91 -0.35
C ARG A 529 21.81 7.97 -1.15
N THR A 530 21.90 7.90 -2.47
CA THR A 530 20.75 7.90 -3.39
C THR A 530 19.90 6.64 -3.24
N LEU A 531 20.53 5.47 -3.07
CA LEU A 531 19.83 4.21 -2.79
C LEU A 531 19.01 4.30 -1.49
N ASN A 532 19.47 5.08 -0.51
CA ASN A 532 18.79 5.33 0.75
C ASN A 532 17.85 6.56 0.73
N SER A 533 17.86 7.39 -0.32
CA SER A 533 16.92 8.51 -0.48
C SER A 533 15.54 7.99 -0.86
N ASN A 534 14.49 8.50 -0.21
CA ASN A 534 13.13 8.02 -0.41
C ASN A 534 12.29 8.91 -1.34
N SER A 535 12.87 9.95 -1.94
CA SER A 535 12.08 11.02 -2.57
C SER A 535 12.66 11.53 -3.89
N TYR A 536 12.69 10.68 -4.93
CA TYR A 536 13.09 11.08 -6.29
C TYR A 536 12.42 12.39 -6.74
N LYS A 537 11.10 12.52 -6.51
CA LYS A 537 10.35 13.69 -6.96
C LYS A 537 10.75 14.97 -6.20
N TYR A 538 10.90 14.88 -4.88
CA TYR A 538 11.37 16.01 -4.08
C TYR A 538 12.78 16.45 -4.50
N ASP A 539 13.67 15.48 -4.69
CA ASP A 539 15.04 15.74 -5.12
C ASP A 539 15.03 16.37 -6.53
N PHE A 540 14.21 15.86 -7.46
CA PHE A 540 14.08 16.39 -8.83
C PHE A 540 13.51 17.82 -8.88
N GLU A 541 12.58 18.15 -7.98
CA GLU A 541 11.99 19.50 -7.88
C GLU A 541 12.95 20.51 -7.22
N SER A 542 13.85 20.04 -6.35
CA SER A 542 14.74 20.91 -5.57
C SER A 542 16.17 20.99 -6.12
N LEU A 543 16.63 19.98 -6.86
CA LEU A 543 18.00 19.84 -7.34
C LEU A 543 18.06 19.76 -8.86
N LYS A 544 19.20 20.15 -9.43
CA LYS A 544 19.56 19.95 -10.84
C LYS A 544 21.03 19.59 -10.97
N THR A 545 21.39 18.89 -12.05
CA THR A 545 22.78 18.61 -12.39
C THR A 545 23.45 19.87 -12.91
N ASP A 546 24.55 20.29 -12.30
CA ASP A 546 25.37 21.38 -12.81
C ASP A 546 26.18 20.92 -14.02
N SER A 547 26.06 21.62 -15.15
CA SER A 547 26.76 21.25 -16.40
C SER A 547 28.26 21.49 -16.36
N ILE A 548 28.76 22.26 -15.38
CA ILE A 548 30.18 22.53 -15.22
C ILE A 548 30.82 21.46 -14.33
N THR A 549 30.32 21.30 -13.11
CA THR A 549 30.91 20.39 -12.12
C THR A 549 30.39 18.97 -12.19
N GLY A 550 29.23 18.75 -12.81
CA GLY A 550 28.54 17.46 -12.87
C GLY A 550 27.84 17.03 -11.60
N ARG A 551 27.85 17.87 -10.56
CA ARG A 551 27.24 17.57 -9.26
C ARG A 551 25.78 18.03 -9.19
N LEU A 552 25.01 17.42 -8.29
CA LEU A 552 23.67 17.93 -7.97
C LEU A 552 23.77 19.21 -7.14
N THR A 553 23.09 20.26 -7.59
CA THR A 553 23.04 21.57 -6.95
C THR A 553 21.59 22.02 -6.78
N ASN A 554 21.32 22.89 -5.80
CA ASN A 554 19.96 23.43 -5.62
C ASN A 554 19.53 24.21 -6.87
N LYS A 555 18.30 23.97 -7.33
CA LYS A 555 17.66 24.85 -8.30
C LYS A 555 17.57 26.25 -7.69
N SER A 556 18.27 27.21 -8.29
CA SER A 556 18.15 28.63 -7.97
C SER A 556 16.67 29.02 -8.10
N LYS A 557 16.07 29.51 -7.02
CA LYS A 557 14.69 30.01 -7.01
C LYS A 557 14.48 31.14 -8.01
#